data_AF-A0A7S3UJ17-F1
#
_entry.id   AF-A0A7S3UJ17-F1
#
_cell.length_a   1.000
_cell.length_b   1.000
_cell.length_c   1.000
_cell.angle_alpha   90.00
_cell.angle_beta   90.00
_cell.angle_gamma   90.00
#
_symmetry.space_group_name_H-M   'P 1'
#
loop_
_entity.id
_entity.type
_entity.pdbx_description
1 polymer ?
#
loop_
_entity_poly.entity_id
_entity_poly.type
_entity_poly.pdbx_seq_one_letter_code
_entity_poly.pdbx_strand_id
1 'polypeptide(L)'
;RPYISRSHFGSSCFFCGPWARCVSVAMAIPKRIEKETQKLESDPPPGVVASPFPENYRHFHIQLHGPEGTPYQGGKYELELFLPEGYPMEPPKVRFLTKIYHPNIDKLGRICLDVLKDKWSPA
;
A
#
# COMPACT_ATOMS: atom_id res chain seq x y z
N ARG A 1 -19.41 -26.22 -56.74
CA ARG A 1 -18.47 -25.30 -56.02
C ARG A 1 -19.06 -23.90 -56.15
N PRO A 2 -19.51 -23.31 -55.04
CA PRO A 2 -18.64 -22.35 -54.36
C PRO A 2 -18.61 -22.50 -52.83
N TYR A 3 -17.66 -21.76 -52.28
CA TYR A 3 -17.10 -21.70 -50.94
C TYR A 3 -18.06 -21.69 -49.74
N ILE A 4 -17.71 -22.47 -48.73
CA ILE A 4 -18.12 -22.32 -47.33
C ILE A 4 -17.27 -21.22 -46.71
N SER A 5 -17.87 -20.21 -46.07
CA SER A 5 -17.21 -19.47 -44.98
C SER A 5 -18.12 -19.42 -43.76
N ARG A 6 -17.60 -19.98 -42.68
CA ARG A 6 -18.23 -20.26 -41.39
C ARG A 6 -18.65 -18.98 -40.67
N SER A 7 -19.87 -19.03 -40.16
CA SER A 7 -20.37 -18.30 -39.01
C SER A 7 -19.57 -18.60 -37.74
N HIS A 8 -19.15 -17.56 -37.01
CA HIS A 8 -19.28 -17.40 -35.55
C HIS A 8 -18.46 -16.19 -35.07
N PHE A 9 -19.15 -15.11 -34.73
CA PHE A 9 -19.10 -14.40 -33.44
C PHE A 9 -19.92 -13.13 -33.63
N GLY A 10 -21.24 -13.27 -33.56
CA GLY A 10 -22.13 -12.15 -33.37
C GLY A 10 -21.90 -11.64 -31.96
N SER A 11 -20.95 -10.72 -31.79
CA SER A 11 -20.97 -9.80 -30.66
C SER A 11 -22.25 -9.02 -30.78
N SER A 12 -23.24 -9.38 -29.97
CA SER A 12 -24.41 -8.56 -29.72
C SER A 12 -23.90 -7.23 -29.15
N CYS A 13 -23.68 -6.27 -30.03
CA CYS A 13 -23.55 -4.86 -29.70
C CYS A 13 -24.88 -4.43 -29.07
N PHE A 14 -24.99 -4.59 -27.76
CA PHE A 14 -25.96 -3.84 -26.99
C PHE A 14 -25.49 -2.38 -27.02
N PHE A 15 -26.29 -1.56 -27.71
CA PHE A 15 -26.26 -0.11 -27.78
C PHE A 15 -25.41 0.57 -26.69
N CYS A 16 -24.18 0.95 -27.03
CA CYS A 16 -23.42 1.89 -26.22
C CYS A 16 -23.81 3.30 -26.68
N GLY A 17 -24.64 3.97 -25.88
CA GLY A 17 -24.96 5.39 -26.07
C GLY A 17 -23.74 6.29 -25.78
N PRO A 18 -23.78 7.59 -26.16
CA PRO A 18 -22.62 8.50 -26.12
C PRO A 18 -22.16 8.93 -24.72
N TRP A 19 -22.56 8.24 -23.66
CA TRP A 19 -22.30 8.69 -22.28
C TRP A 19 -21.98 7.58 -21.29
N ALA A 20 -21.33 6.51 -21.74
CA ALA A 20 -20.60 5.65 -20.81
C ALA A 20 -19.25 6.31 -20.50
N ARG A 21 -19.22 7.23 -19.53
CA ARG A 21 -17.95 7.50 -18.82
C ARG A 21 -17.59 6.20 -18.13
N CYS A 22 -16.54 5.53 -18.60
CA CYS A 22 -15.78 4.62 -17.75
C CYS A 22 -15.26 5.47 -16.58
N VAL A 23 -16.04 5.56 -15.51
CA VAL A 23 -15.54 6.09 -14.26
C VAL A 23 -14.61 4.98 -13.76
N SER A 24 -13.33 5.10 -14.09
CA SER A 24 -12.30 4.45 -13.28
C SER A 24 -12.56 4.91 -11.86
N VAL A 25 -13.10 4.02 -11.03
CA VAL A 25 -13.27 4.28 -9.60
C VAL A 25 -11.87 4.29 -9.02
N ALA A 26 -11.15 5.39 -9.20
CA ALA A 26 -10.08 5.74 -8.27
C ALA A 26 -10.80 5.84 -6.93
N MET A 27 -10.66 4.81 -6.08
CA MET A 27 -11.25 4.85 -4.75
C MET A 27 -10.76 6.14 -4.10
N ALA A 28 -11.68 7.06 -3.82
CA ALA A 28 -11.35 8.34 -3.23
C ALA A 28 -10.59 8.04 -1.93
N ILE A 29 -9.40 8.63 -1.80
CA ILE A 29 -8.55 8.41 -0.63
C ILE A 29 -9.26 9.07 0.55
N PRO A 30 -9.45 8.37 1.68
CA PRO A 30 -10.01 9.00 2.87
C PRO A 30 -9.18 10.22 3.28
N LYS A 31 -9.86 11.34 3.57
CA LYS A 31 -9.21 12.61 3.99
C LYS A 31 -8.22 12.45 5.15
N ARG A 32 -8.40 11.43 6.01
CA ARG A 32 -7.46 11.09 7.07
C ARG A 32 -6.09 10.71 6.51
N ILE A 33 -6.05 9.82 5.51
CA ILE A 33 -4.82 9.34 4.88
C ILE A 33 -4.10 10.50 4.18
N GLU A 34 -4.83 11.36 3.48
CA GLU A 34 -4.25 12.55 2.82
C GLU A 34 -3.56 13.47 3.84
N LYS A 35 -4.24 13.78 4.95
CA LYS A 35 -3.67 14.64 6.01
C LYS A 35 -2.45 14.01 6.70
N GLU A 36 -2.50 12.72 6.99
CA GLU A 36 -1.36 12.01 7.59
C GLU A 36 -0.18 11.94 6.64
N THR A 37 -0.42 11.73 5.34
CA THR A 37 0.63 11.74 4.31
C THR A 37 1.29 13.11 4.21
N GLN A 38 0.50 14.19 4.15
CA GLN A 38 1.02 15.56 4.17
C GLN A 38 1.84 15.84 5.43
N LYS A 39 1.38 15.35 6.59
CA LYS A 39 2.10 15.50 7.85
C LYS A 39 3.46 14.79 7.80
N LEU A 40 3.50 13.55 7.30
CA LEU A 40 4.73 12.78 7.13
C LEU A 40 5.72 13.46 6.18
N GLU A 41 5.24 14.12 5.13
CA GLU A 41 6.09 14.89 4.20
C GLU A 41 6.62 16.17 4.84
N SER A 42 5.79 16.86 5.64
CA SER A 42 6.18 18.13 6.29
C SER A 42 7.07 17.95 7.52
N ASP A 43 6.91 16.84 8.25
CA ASP A 43 7.55 16.55 9.53
C ASP A 43 7.83 15.03 9.63
N PRO A 44 8.82 14.53 8.86
CA PRO A 44 9.16 13.12 8.86
C PRO A 44 9.82 12.71 10.18
N PRO A 45 9.49 11.54 10.76
CA PRO A 45 10.18 11.03 11.93
C PRO A 45 11.69 10.87 11.68
N PRO A 46 12.55 11.09 12.68
CA PRO A 46 14.00 10.96 12.51
C PRO A 46 14.40 9.59 11.96
N GLY A 47 15.15 9.58 10.86
CA GLY A 47 15.61 8.35 10.21
C GLY A 47 14.53 7.56 9.47
N VAL A 48 13.34 8.12 9.30
CA VAL A 48 12.24 7.49 8.53
C VAL A 48 11.88 8.38 7.35
N VAL A 49 11.82 7.78 6.16
CA VAL A 49 11.25 8.41 4.97
C VAL A 49 10.13 7.51 4.48
N ALA A 50 8.91 8.04 4.36
CA ALA A 50 7.76 7.29 3.87
C ALA A 50 7.21 7.99 2.63
N SER A 51 6.95 7.23 1.57
CA SER A 51 6.43 7.76 0.31
C SER A 51 5.30 6.86 -0.20
N PRO A 52 4.11 7.42 -0.53
CA PRO A 52 3.03 6.63 -1.11
C PRO A 52 3.38 6.16 -2.52
N PHE A 53 2.87 5.00 -2.91
CA PHE A 53 2.96 4.54 -4.30
C PHE A 53 2.00 5.35 -5.18
N PRO A 54 2.41 5.82 -6.38
CA PRO A 54 1.58 6.64 -7.26
C PRO A 54 0.25 5.99 -7.68
N GLU A 55 0.26 4.67 -7.79
CA GLU A 55 -0.89 3.86 -8.21
C GLU A 55 -1.83 3.54 -7.05
N ASN A 56 -1.33 3.57 -5.81
CA ASN A 56 -2.08 3.20 -4.62
C ASN A 56 -1.60 3.97 -3.39
N TYR A 57 -2.30 5.05 -3.07
CA TYR A 57 -2.03 5.91 -1.92
C TYR A 57 -2.29 5.27 -0.56
N ARG A 58 -2.79 4.02 -0.51
CA ARG A 58 -2.83 3.21 0.72
C ARG A 58 -1.57 2.39 0.91
N HIS A 59 -0.71 2.31 -0.10
CA HIS A 59 0.52 1.57 -0.07
C HIS A 59 1.68 2.56 0.00
N PHE A 60 2.64 2.29 0.88
CA PHE A 60 3.78 3.16 1.13
C PHE A 60 5.07 2.36 1.06
N HIS A 61 6.07 2.94 0.41
CA HIS A 61 7.46 2.52 0.55
C HIS A 61 8.09 3.31 1.69
N ILE A 62 8.75 2.62 2.60
CA ILE A 62 9.39 3.24 3.77
C ILE A 62 10.88 2.89 3.74
N GLN A 63 11.72 3.91 3.90
CA GLN A 63 13.13 3.77 4.17
C GLN A 63 13.39 4.11 5.63
N LEU A 64 14.01 3.18 6.35
CA LEU A 64 14.34 3.29 7.76
C LEU A 64 15.86 3.22 7.92
N HIS A 65 16.42 4.22 8.58
CA HIS A 65 17.80 4.25 9.00
C HIS A 65 17.93 3.59 10.37
N GLY A 66 18.90 2.69 10.49
CA GLY A 66 19.21 2.03 11.75
C GLY A 66 19.64 3.03 12.82
N PRO A 67 18.97 3.06 13.99
CA PRO A 67 19.27 4.03 15.04
C PRO A 67 20.69 3.91 15.59
N GLU A 68 21.27 5.04 15.98
CA GLU A 68 22.57 5.08 16.64
C GLU A 68 22.54 4.36 17.99
N GLY A 69 23.66 3.72 18.38
CA GLY A 69 23.77 2.95 19.60
C GLY A 69 23.07 1.59 19.57
N THR A 70 22.53 1.17 18.42
CA THR A 70 21.92 -0.15 18.23
C THR A 70 22.80 -1.04 17.34
N PRO A 71 22.63 -2.38 17.37
CA PRO A 71 23.28 -3.28 16.42
C PRO A 71 22.96 -2.99 14.95
N TYR A 72 21.94 -2.17 14.68
CA TYR A 72 21.46 -1.83 13.35
C TYR A 72 22.04 -0.51 12.83
N GLN A 73 22.82 0.22 13.65
CA GLN A 73 23.38 1.53 13.33
C GLN A 73 24.08 1.52 11.96
N GLY A 74 23.81 2.56 11.16
CA GLY A 74 24.35 2.70 9.80
C GLY A 74 23.66 1.81 8.75
N GLY A 75 22.78 0.90 9.17
CA GLY A 75 21.94 0.11 8.28
C GLY A 75 20.85 0.96 7.61
N LYS A 76 20.47 0.54 6.39
CA LYS A 76 19.31 1.07 5.67
C LYS A 76 18.35 -0.08 5.40
N TYR A 77 17.12 0.07 5.84
CA TYR A 77 16.11 -0.97 5.76
C TYR A 77 14.92 -0.43 4.96
N GLU A 78 14.51 -1.21 3.98
CA GLU A 78 13.30 -0.96 3.22
C GLU A 78 12.13 -1.73 3.84
N LEU A 79 11.00 -1.07 3.96
CA LEU A 79 9.75 -1.63 4.43
C LEU A 79 8.62 -1.24 3.46
N GLU A 80 7.57 -2.05 3.48
CA GLU A 80 6.29 -1.70 2.90
C GLU A 80 5.26 -1.49 4.03
N LEU A 81 4.38 -0.52 3.85
CA LEU A 81 3.24 -0.27 4.72
C LEU A 81 1.98 -0.21 3.88
N PHE A 82 0.95 -0.94 4.29
CA PHE A 82 -0.35 -0.98 3.65
C PHE A 82 -1.47 -0.60 4.62
N LEU A 83 -2.28 0.38 4.22
CA LEU A 83 -3.47 0.84 4.94
C LEU A 83 -4.70 0.07 4.44
N PRO A 84 -5.27 -0.86 5.24
CA PRO A 84 -6.46 -1.60 4.84
C PRO A 84 -7.68 -0.69 4.67
N GLU A 85 -8.76 -1.20 4.07
CA GLU A 85 -10.01 -0.45 3.91
C GLU A 85 -10.59 0.01 5.25
N GLY A 86 -10.45 -0.81 6.30
CA GLY A 86 -10.88 -0.47 7.66
C GLY A 86 -10.01 0.56 8.39
N TYR A 87 -8.92 1.07 7.80
CA TYR A 87 -8.09 2.10 8.43
C TYR A 87 -8.89 3.41 8.64
N PRO A 88 -8.84 4.06 9.81
CA PRO A 88 -7.92 3.82 10.94
C PRO A 88 -8.43 2.86 12.03
N MET A 89 -9.60 2.23 11.87
CA MET A 89 -10.13 1.28 12.86
C MET A 89 -9.35 -0.04 12.87
N GLU A 90 -8.83 -0.44 11.70
CA GLU A 90 -7.88 -1.54 11.56
C GLU A 90 -6.44 -1.00 11.50
N PRO A 91 -5.46 -1.72 12.10
CA PRO A 91 -4.06 -1.31 12.08
C PRO A 91 -3.46 -1.37 10.67
N PRO A 92 -2.43 -0.55 10.41
CA PRO A 92 -1.62 -0.68 9.20
C PRO A 92 -0.86 -2.01 9.20
N LYS A 93 -0.70 -2.60 8.01
CA LYS A 93 0.14 -3.78 7.81
C LYS A 93 1.53 -3.33 7.41
N VAL A 94 2.54 -3.69 8.19
CA VAL A 94 3.94 -3.29 7.95
C VAL A 94 4.82 -4.52 7.81
N ARG A 95 5.69 -4.54 6.81
CA ARG A 95 6.63 -5.64 6.57
C ARG A 95 7.98 -5.12 6.11
N PHE A 96 9.06 -5.71 6.61
CA PHE A 96 10.41 -5.48 6.13
C PHE A 96 10.62 -6.16 4.77
N LEU A 97 11.09 -5.40 3.79
CA LEU A 97 11.59 -5.88 2.51
C LEU A 97 13.06 -6.29 2.64
N THR A 98 13.85 -5.49 3.37
CA THR A 98 15.22 -5.82 3.70
C THR A 98 15.27 -6.88 4.79
N LYS A 99 16.02 -7.97 4.57
CA LYS A 99 16.23 -9.01 5.58
C LYS A 99 16.98 -8.42 6.78
N ILE A 100 16.44 -8.62 7.97
CA ILE A 100 16.99 -8.14 9.24
C ILE A 100 16.89 -9.25 10.27
N TYR A 101 17.91 -9.37 11.12
CA TYR A 101 17.86 -10.23 12.29
C TYR A 101 17.35 -9.43 13.48
N HIS A 102 16.10 -9.64 13.89
CA HIS A 102 15.49 -8.93 15.02
C HIS A 102 14.52 -9.88 15.75
N PRO A 103 14.47 -9.89 17.10
CA PRO A 103 13.62 -10.82 17.86
C PRO A 103 12.13 -10.78 17.48
N ASN A 104 11.63 -9.61 17.10
CA ASN A 104 10.24 -9.38 16.72
C ASN A 104 9.99 -9.38 15.20
N ILE A 105 10.96 -9.79 14.37
CA ILE A 105 10.80 -9.83 12.91
C ILE A 105 11.07 -11.25 12.43
N ASP A 106 10.11 -11.83 11.71
CA ASP A 106 10.28 -13.18 11.18
C ASP A 106 11.07 -13.21 9.86
N LYS A 107 11.31 -14.42 9.33
CA LYS A 107 12.08 -14.63 8.09
C LYS A 107 11.40 -14.02 6.84
N LEU A 108 10.11 -13.70 6.91
CA LEU A 108 9.34 -13.06 5.85
C LEU A 108 9.28 -11.53 6.02
N GLY A 109 9.89 -10.99 7.08
CA GLY A 109 9.91 -9.57 7.41
C GLY A 109 8.68 -9.09 8.17
N ARG A 110 7.80 -9.99 8.63
CA ARG A 110 6.58 -9.60 9.37
C ARG A 110 6.94 -9.19 10.79
N ILE A 111 6.33 -8.10 11.24
CA ILE A 111 6.58 -7.52 12.57
C ILE A 111 5.59 -8.09 13.58
N CYS A 112 6.08 -8.59 14.71
CA CYS A 112 5.26 -9.04 15.82
C CYS A 112 5.32 -8.03 16.97
N LEU A 113 4.51 -6.98 16.88
CA LEU A 113 4.30 -5.98 17.93
C LEU A 113 2.81 -5.86 18.24
N ASP A 114 2.45 -5.82 19.53
CA ASP A 114 1.05 -5.76 19.99
C ASP A 114 0.34 -4.49 19.51
N VAL A 115 1.07 -3.39 19.32
CA VAL A 115 0.52 -2.12 18.81
C VAL A 115 0.01 -2.22 17.36
N LEU A 116 0.49 -3.21 16.60
CA LEU A 116 0.01 -3.53 15.25
C LEU A 116 -1.06 -4.64 15.27
N LYS A 117 -1.58 -4.99 16.46
CA LYS A 117 -2.56 -6.06 16.70
C LYS A 117 -3.64 -5.60 17.68
N ASP A 118 -3.62 -6.12 18.90
CA ASP A 118 -4.64 -5.99 19.93
C ASP A 118 -4.61 -4.65 20.66
N LYS A 119 -3.46 -3.94 20.64
CA LYS A 119 -3.29 -2.63 21.28
C LYS A 119 -3.33 -1.46 20.28
N TRP A 120 -3.82 -1.70 19.07
CA TRP A 120 -4.01 -0.64 18.08
C TRP A 120 -5.10 0.34 18.54
N SER A 121 -4.85 1.64 18.35
CA SER A 121 -5.82 2.71 18.61
C SER A 121 -5.90 3.63 17.40
N PRO A 122 -7.11 3.99 16.92
CA PRO A 122 -7.30 4.90 15.78
C PRO A 122 -6.95 6.38 16.03
N ALA A 123 -6.44 6.71 17.22
CA ALA A 123 -6.30 8.07 17.73
C ALA A 123 -5.26 8.90 16.94
#